data_AF-A0A6A5YSY4-F1
#
_entry.id   AF-A0A6A5YSY4-F1
#
_cell.length_a   1.000
_cell.length_b   1.000
_cell.length_c   1.000
_cell.angle_alpha   90.00
_cell.angle_beta   90.00
_cell.angle_gamma   90.00
#
_symmetry.space_group_name_H-M   'P 1'
#
loop_
_entity.id
_entity.type
_entity.pdbx_description
1 polymer ?
#
loop_
_entity_poly.entity_id
_entity_poly.type
_entity_poly.pdbx_seq_one_letter_code
_entity_poly.pdbx_strand_id
1 'polypeptide(L)'
;MSMQKAKELLGEQYFLVDTQYGWVGDGGFFMLDVLDGGETVQCVLANMMEGTDEWAADEWRKELDRSLLEKALATWTETPLRKGIVEAMLQKSDLKAYAGPNHEVDAPTYSKGRVCIMGDAAHSMTPWQGFCAELAIEDAMIVETPWAYQNHKPA
;
A
#
# COMPACT_ATOMS: atom_id res chain seq x y z
N MET A 1 14.56 -2.09 -5.29
CA MET A 1 15.80 -2.89 -5.19
C MET A 1 16.15 -3.42 -6.58
N SER A 2 17.41 -3.74 -6.92
CA SER A 2 17.71 -4.33 -8.24
C SER A 2 17.24 -5.80 -8.32
N MET A 3 16.89 -6.26 -9.52
CA MET A 3 16.47 -7.65 -9.77
C MET A 3 17.49 -8.68 -9.26
N GLN A 4 18.78 -8.47 -9.54
CA GLN A 4 19.83 -9.37 -9.07
C GLN A 4 19.82 -9.48 -7.54
N LYS A 5 19.73 -8.34 -6.84
CA LYS A 5 19.72 -8.34 -5.37
C LYS A 5 18.47 -8.99 -4.80
N ALA A 6 17.32 -8.80 -5.46
CA ALA A 6 16.07 -9.45 -5.09
C ALA A 6 16.17 -10.98 -5.17
N LYS A 7 16.74 -11.52 -6.25
CA LYS A 7 16.98 -12.97 -6.39
C LYS A 7 17.90 -13.52 -5.29
N GLU A 8 18.97 -12.80 -4.95
CA GLU A 8 19.90 -13.19 -3.88
C GLU A 8 19.22 -13.26 -2.51
N LEU A 9 18.36 -12.30 -2.18
CA LEU A 9 17.76 -12.17 -0.86
C LEU A 9 16.47 -12.98 -0.69
N LEU A 10 15.60 -12.96 -1.69
CA LEU A 10 14.24 -13.54 -1.61
C LEU A 10 14.17 -14.94 -2.24
N GLY A 11 15.12 -15.27 -3.12
CA GLY A 11 15.19 -16.54 -3.83
C GLY A 11 14.78 -16.40 -5.30
N GLU A 12 15.57 -16.99 -6.19
CA GLU A 12 15.36 -16.91 -7.64
C GLU A 12 14.05 -17.55 -8.11
N GLN A 13 13.51 -18.51 -7.35
CA GLN A 13 12.27 -19.19 -7.70
C GLN A 13 11.06 -18.26 -7.84
N TYR A 14 11.08 -17.09 -7.18
CA TYR A 14 10.00 -16.10 -7.25
C TYR A 14 10.16 -15.10 -8.41
N PHE A 15 11.15 -15.31 -9.27
CA PHE A 15 11.44 -14.45 -10.43
C PHE A 15 11.56 -15.27 -11.72
N LEU A 16 11.07 -16.51 -11.74
CA LEU A 16 11.05 -17.38 -12.93
C LEU A 16 10.00 -16.95 -13.94
N VAL A 17 8.94 -16.31 -13.46
CA VAL A 17 7.86 -15.74 -14.26
C VAL A 17 7.61 -14.31 -13.80
N ASP A 18 7.24 -13.45 -14.73
CA ASP A 18 6.92 -12.05 -14.44
C ASP A 18 5.52 -11.97 -13.82
N THR A 19 5.47 -12.02 -12.49
CA THR A 19 4.22 -11.97 -11.71
C THR A 19 4.45 -11.31 -10.36
N GLN A 20 3.40 -10.72 -9.82
CA GLN A 20 3.33 -10.31 -8.42
C GLN A 20 3.21 -11.53 -7.52
N TYR A 21 3.92 -11.51 -6.38
CA TYR A 21 3.76 -12.50 -5.32
C TYR A 21 3.36 -11.82 -4.01
N GLY A 22 2.42 -12.43 -3.29
CA GLY A 22 1.99 -12.03 -1.97
C GLY A 22 2.11 -13.19 -0.98
N TRP A 23 2.63 -12.91 0.20
CA TRP A 23 2.69 -13.82 1.34
C TRP A 23 1.85 -13.25 2.48
N VAL A 24 0.97 -14.10 3.00
CA VAL A 24 0.13 -13.77 4.15
C VAL A 24 0.67 -14.53 5.35
N GLY A 25 0.86 -13.83 6.45
CA GLY A 25 1.13 -14.42 7.75
C GLY A 25 0.26 -13.80 8.81
N ASP A 26 0.41 -14.30 10.03
CA ASP A 26 -0.33 -13.76 11.17
C ASP A 26 0.00 -12.28 11.37
N GLY A 27 -1.03 -11.44 11.45
CA GLY A 27 -0.91 -9.99 11.61
C GLY A 27 -0.19 -9.24 10.47
N GLY A 28 0.09 -9.85 9.32
CA GLY A 28 0.86 -9.16 8.29
C GLY A 28 0.74 -9.70 6.87
N PHE A 29 1.26 -8.91 5.94
CA PHE A 29 1.26 -9.24 4.52
C PHE A 29 2.53 -8.70 3.86
N PHE A 30 3.19 -9.51 3.03
CA PHE A 30 4.36 -9.09 2.26
C PHE A 30 4.09 -9.27 0.78
N MET A 31 4.42 -8.27 -0.02
CA MET A 31 4.25 -8.29 -1.47
C MET A 31 5.54 -7.91 -2.16
N LEU A 32 5.80 -8.53 -3.31
CA LEU A 32 6.80 -8.07 -4.24
C LEU A 32 6.23 -7.93 -5.66
N ASP A 33 6.80 -6.97 -6.38
CA ASP A 33 6.45 -6.64 -7.76
C ASP A 33 7.71 -6.37 -8.57
N VAL A 34 7.70 -6.82 -9.82
CA VAL A 34 8.74 -6.51 -10.80
C VAL A 34 8.34 -5.24 -11.55
N LEU A 35 9.26 -4.27 -11.59
CA LEU A 35 9.05 -2.96 -12.20
C LEU A 35 10.14 -2.67 -13.24
N ASP A 36 10.01 -1.53 -13.92
CA ASP A 36 11.02 -1.00 -14.84
C ASP A 36 11.48 -2.01 -15.90
N GLY A 37 10.54 -2.76 -16.49
CA GLY A 37 10.84 -3.76 -17.51
C GLY A 37 11.68 -4.95 -17.03
N GLY A 38 11.69 -5.23 -15.72
CA GLY A 38 12.45 -6.34 -15.13
C GLY A 38 13.74 -5.92 -14.43
N GLU A 39 14.07 -4.64 -14.38
CA GLU A 39 15.31 -4.16 -13.79
C GLU A 39 15.23 -4.00 -12.27
N THR A 40 14.04 -3.67 -11.76
CA THR A 40 13.83 -3.37 -10.35
C THR A 40 12.71 -4.21 -9.75
N VAL A 41 12.78 -4.38 -8.43
CA VAL A 41 11.78 -5.06 -7.62
C VAL A 41 11.34 -4.13 -6.49
N GLN A 42 10.04 -3.92 -6.40
CA GLN A 42 9.39 -3.29 -5.26
C GLN A 42 9.04 -4.35 -4.23
N CYS A 43 9.22 -4.00 -2.96
CA CYS A 43 8.81 -4.84 -1.84
C CYS A 43 8.00 -3.98 -0.87
N VAL A 44 6.87 -4.50 -0.41
CA VAL A 44 5.98 -3.83 0.55
C VAL A 44 5.67 -4.81 1.67
N LEU A 45 5.81 -4.35 2.92
CA LEU A 45 5.44 -5.11 4.11
C LEU A 45 4.34 -4.35 4.86
N ALA A 46 3.22 -5.04 5.09
CA ALA A 46 2.14 -4.66 5.97
C ALA A 46 2.32 -5.37 7.32
N ASN A 47 2.01 -4.66 8.39
CA ASN A 47 1.78 -5.29 9.69
C ASN A 47 0.65 -4.57 10.43
N MET A 48 -0.17 -5.34 11.12
CA MET A 48 -1.19 -4.83 12.04
C MET A 48 -0.49 -4.51 13.37
N MET A 49 -0.58 -3.26 13.81
CA MET A 49 -0.07 -2.91 15.14
C MET A 49 -1.12 -3.22 16.21
N GLU A 50 -0.68 -3.79 17.33
CA GLU A 50 -1.54 -4.10 18.47
C GLU A 50 -1.09 -3.33 19.72
N GLY A 51 -2.06 -2.86 20.53
CA GLY A 51 -1.80 -2.30 21.86
C GLY A 51 -1.04 -0.98 21.84
N THR A 52 0.06 -0.90 22.58
CA THR A 52 0.80 0.37 22.81
C THR A 52 1.60 0.87 21.60
N ASP A 53 1.61 0.13 20.49
CA ASP A 53 2.33 0.48 19.27
C ASP A 53 1.48 1.38 18.33
N GLU A 54 0.29 1.80 18.76
CA GLU A 54 -0.61 2.69 18.02
C GLU A 54 0.08 3.98 17.53
N TRP A 55 -0.43 4.50 16.41
CA TRP A 55 0.01 5.78 15.85
C TRP A 55 -0.49 6.92 16.71
N ALA A 56 0.38 7.90 17.03
CA ALA A 56 -0.12 9.15 17.60
C ALA A 56 -0.99 9.89 16.56
N ALA A 57 -1.94 10.73 17.03
CA ALA A 57 -2.94 11.36 16.15
C ALA A 57 -2.34 12.22 15.01
N ASP A 58 -1.14 12.75 15.19
CA ASP A 58 -0.39 13.56 14.22
C ASP A 58 0.79 12.80 13.57
N GLU A 59 0.98 11.53 13.91
CA GLU A 59 2.06 10.68 13.43
C GLU A 59 1.57 9.80 12.28
N TRP A 60 2.13 10.00 11.09
CA TRP A 60 1.77 9.22 9.89
C TRP A 60 2.94 8.42 9.32
N ARG A 61 4.13 8.55 9.92
CA ARG A 61 5.34 7.79 9.57
C ARG A 61 6.24 7.53 10.78
N LYS A 62 6.84 6.34 10.84
CA LYS A 62 7.79 5.90 11.88
C LYS A 62 9.06 5.37 11.20
N GLU A 63 10.22 5.60 11.80
CA GLU A 63 11.45 4.93 11.36
C GLU A 63 11.32 3.43 11.63
N LEU A 64 11.81 2.61 10.69
CA LEU A 64 11.87 1.17 10.86
C LEU A 64 13.32 0.71 10.94
N ASP A 65 13.59 -0.15 11.91
CA ASP A 65 14.86 -0.85 12.05
C ASP A 65 14.68 -2.36 11.91
N ARG A 66 15.80 -3.06 11.94
CA ARG A 66 15.84 -4.53 11.89
C ARG A 66 15.02 -5.17 13.01
N SER A 67 15.12 -4.65 14.24
CA SER A 67 14.45 -5.23 15.41
C SER A 67 12.93 -5.17 15.25
N LEU A 68 12.40 -4.05 14.74
CA LEU A 68 10.97 -3.88 14.48
C LEU A 68 10.49 -4.80 13.35
N LEU A 69 11.28 -4.97 12.27
CA LEU A 69 10.97 -5.91 11.20
C LEU A 69 10.97 -7.37 11.68
N GLU A 70 11.94 -7.74 12.51
CA GLU A 70 12.04 -9.09 13.06
C GLU A 70 10.90 -9.39 14.05
N LYS A 71 10.50 -8.39 14.86
CA LYS A 71 9.30 -8.45 15.72
C LYS A 71 8.04 -8.63 14.87
N ALA A 72 7.88 -7.83 13.81
CA ALA A 72 6.74 -7.86 12.91
C ALA A 72 6.54 -9.24 12.24
N LEU A 73 7.64 -9.94 11.94
CA LEU A 73 7.63 -11.26 11.31
C LEU A 73 7.78 -12.42 12.31
N ALA A 74 7.75 -12.17 13.62
CA ALA A 74 8.13 -13.17 14.63
C ALA A 74 7.26 -14.43 14.62
N THR A 75 5.96 -14.27 14.34
CA THR A 75 4.96 -15.36 14.31
C THR A 75 4.93 -16.11 12.98
N TRP A 76 5.61 -15.59 11.95
CA TRP A 76 5.64 -16.21 10.63
C TRP A 76 6.54 -17.45 10.63
N THR A 77 6.17 -18.44 9.82
CA THR A 77 6.95 -19.67 9.68
C THR A 77 8.42 -19.37 9.34
N GLU A 78 9.33 -20.00 10.07
CA GLU A 78 10.77 -19.84 9.84
C GLU A 78 11.17 -20.43 8.48
N THR A 79 11.42 -19.54 7.52
CA THR A 79 11.85 -19.89 6.18
C THR A 79 13.02 -18.98 5.76
N PRO A 80 13.83 -19.40 4.76
CA PRO A 80 14.82 -18.50 4.16
C PRO A 80 14.19 -17.18 3.67
N LEU A 81 12.96 -17.24 3.15
CA LEU A 81 12.22 -16.07 2.71
C LEU A 81 11.97 -15.08 3.85
N ARG A 82 11.55 -15.52 5.04
CA ARG A 82 11.33 -14.62 6.20
C ARG A 82 12.57 -13.78 6.50
N LYS A 83 13.75 -14.41 6.50
CA LYS A 83 15.03 -13.69 6.68
C LYS A 83 15.30 -12.76 5.49
N GLY A 84 15.06 -13.25 4.27
CA GLY A 84 15.17 -12.48 3.04
C GLY A 84 14.32 -11.21 3.03
N ILE A 85 13.10 -11.24 3.55
CA ILE A 85 12.21 -10.08 3.67
C ILE A 85 12.88 -8.99 4.50
N VAL A 86 13.41 -9.31 5.68
CA VAL A 86 14.10 -8.33 6.54
C VAL A 86 15.28 -7.70 5.80
N GLU A 87 16.13 -8.50 5.15
CA GLU A 87 17.28 -7.98 4.40
C GLU A 87 16.88 -7.14 3.19
N ALA A 88 15.78 -7.50 2.51
CA ALA A 88 15.25 -6.79 1.36
C ALA A 88 14.73 -5.40 1.76
N MET A 89 13.97 -5.32 2.86
CA MET A 89 13.46 -4.05 3.38
C MET A 89 14.62 -3.11 3.79
N LEU A 90 15.65 -3.66 4.43
CA LEU A 90 16.84 -2.91 4.88
C LEU A 90 17.78 -2.47 3.74
N GLN A 91 17.53 -2.87 2.48
CA GLN A 91 18.25 -2.27 1.34
C GLN A 91 17.95 -0.78 1.19
N LYS A 92 16.82 -0.31 1.73
CA LYS A 92 16.50 1.11 1.79
C LYS A 92 17.06 1.71 3.08
N SER A 93 18.02 2.62 2.95
CA SER A 93 18.68 3.27 4.09
C SER A 93 17.77 4.21 4.89
N ASP A 94 16.72 4.73 4.26
CA ASP A 94 15.68 5.58 4.87
C ASP A 94 14.34 4.82 4.88
N LEU A 95 14.34 3.65 5.54
CA LEU A 95 13.17 2.79 5.61
C LEU A 95 12.19 3.32 6.66
N LYS A 96 10.93 3.53 6.24
CA LYS A 96 9.86 4.07 7.08
C LYS A 96 8.63 3.19 7.01
N ALA A 97 7.96 3.03 8.15
CA ALA A 97 6.58 2.62 8.21
C ALA A 97 5.70 3.84 7.95
N TYR A 98 4.56 3.61 7.29
CA TYR A 98 3.52 4.61 7.13
C TYR A 98 2.25 4.08 7.76
N ALA A 99 1.48 4.96 8.39
CA ALA A 99 0.13 4.62 8.80
C ALA A 99 -0.67 4.23 7.55
N GLY A 100 -1.60 3.26 7.69
CA GLY A 100 -2.54 2.91 6.62
C GLY A 100 -3.88 3.58 6.89
N PRO A 101 -4.04 4.90 6.66
CA PRO A 101 -5.26 5.60 6.99
C PRO A 101 -6.39 5.13 6.08
N ASN A 102 -7.44 4.63 6.70
CA ASN A 102 -8.75 4.44 6.10
C ASN A 102 -9.79 5.19 6.94
N HIS A 103 -10.94 5.47 6.34
CA HIS A 103 -12.04 6.03 7.10
C HIS A 103 -12.52 4.99 8.12
N GLU A 104 -12.46 5.33 9.41
CA GLU A 104 -13.08 4.51 10.45
C GLU A 104 -14.62 4.49 10.28
N VAL A 105 -15.17 5.61 9.81
CA VAL A 105 -16.59 5.79 9.53
C VAL A 105 -16.74 6.39 8.13
N ASP A 106 -17.48 5.69 7.27
CA ASP A 106 -17.77 6.17 5.92
C ASP A 106 -18.60 7.46 5.94
N ALA A 107 -18.34 8.36 4.98
CA ALA A 107 -19.15 9.56 4.86
C ALA A 107 -20.60 9.18 4.48
N PRO A 108 -21.62 9.71 5.20
CA PRO A 108 -23.01 9.34 4.95
C PRO A 108 -23.54 9.82 3.58
N THR A 109 -22.84 10.76 2.95
CA THR A 109 -23.07 11.22 1.58
C THR A 109 -21.81 11.91 1.04
N TYR A 110 -21.58 11.84 -0.27
CA TYR A 110 -20.45 12.48 -0.95
C TYR A 110 -20.81 13.84 -1.57
N SER A 111 -22.06 14.30 -1.45
CA SER A 111 -22.46 15.61 -1.96
C SER A 111 -23.55 16.28 -1.13
N LYS A 112 -23.50 17.62 -1.08
CA LYS A 112 -24.54 18.45 -0.47
C LYS A 112 -24.62 19.81 -1.17
N GLY A 113 -25.68 20.01 -1.95
CA GLY A 113 -25.87 21.24 -2.72
C GLY A 113 -24.84 21.38 -3.84
N ARG A 114 -23.99 22.40 -3.77
CA ARG A 114 -22.94 22.69 -4.77
C ARG A 114 -21.53 22.26 -4.32
N VAL A 115 -21.46 21.41 -3.31
CA VAL A 115 -20.20 20.87 -2.78
C VAL A 115 -20.26 19.35 -2.85
N CYS A 116 -19.19 18.74 -3.33
CA CYS A 116 -18.97 17.30 -3.32
C CYS A 116 -17.53 16.98 -2.89
N ILE A 117 -17.32 15.74 -2.46
CA ILE A 117 -16.02 15.15 -2.14
C ILE A 117 -15.77 13.96 -3.07
N MET A 118 -14.50 13.63 -3.32
CA MET A 118 -14.05 12.57 -4.22
C MET A 118 -12.68 12.05 -3.79
N GLY A 119 -12.28 10.88 -4.30
CA GLY A 119 -11.01 10.22 -3.98
C GLY A 119 -10.87 9.96 -2.47
N ASP A 120 -9.65 10.06 -1.96
CA ASP A 120 -9.36 9.79 -0.54
C ASP A 120 -10.21 10.60 0.44
N ALA A 121 -10.64 11.82 0.07
CA ALA A 121 -11.52 12.61 0.92
C ALA A 121 -12.92 12.00 1.09
N ALA A 122 -13.37 11.17 0.14
CA ALA A 122 -14.66 10.49 0.16
C ALA A 122 -14.53 9.05 0.68
N HIS A 123 -13.52 8.32 0.22
CA HIS A 123 -13.43 6.87 0.40
C HIS A 123 -11.99 6.34 0.53
N SER A 124 -11.15 7.00 1.36
CA SER A 124 -9.80 6.51 1.66
C SER A 124 -9.82 5.04 2.12
N MET A 125 -8.97 4.24 1.51
CA MET A 125 -8.87 2.80 1.75
C MET A 125 -7.41 2.34 1.86
N THR A 126 -7.21 1.15 2.40
CA THR A 126 -5.87 0.57 2.47
C THR A 126 -5.36 0.21 1.07
N PRO A 127 -4.06 0.41 0.77
CA PRO A 127 -3.53 0.35 -0.59
C PRO A 127 -3.41 -1.07 -1.17
N TRP A 128 -3.83 -2.10 -0.45
CA TRP A 128 -3.56 -3.51 -0.78
C TRP A 128 -4.29 -4.02 -2.02
N GLN A 129 -5.35 -3.34 -2.46
CA GLN A 129 -6.03 -3.64 -3.72
C GLN A 129 -5.45 -2.89 -4.92
N GLY A 130 -4.66 -1.83 -4.69
CA GLY A 130 -4.04 -1.07 -5.76
C GLY A 130 -4.99 -0.28 -6.67
N PHE A 131 -6.26 -0.09 -6.28
CA PHE A 131 -7.27 0.58 -7.13
C PHE A 131 -7.70 1.98 -6.64
N CYS A 132 -7.04 2.52 -5.62
CA CYS A 132 -7.49 3.77 -4.97
C CYS A 132 -7.43 4.97 -5.93
N ALA A 133 -6.37 5.04 -6.75
CA ALA A 133 -6.20 6.13 -7.71
C ALA A 133 -7.22 6.02 -8.85
N GLU A 134 -7.49 4.80 -9.30
CA GLU A 134 -8.46 4.47 -10.33
C GLU A 134 -9.86 4.90 -9.91
N LEU A 135 -10.26 4.64 -8.66
CA LEU A 135 -11.55 5.09 -8.13
C LEU A 135 -11.67 6.62 -8.08
N ALA A 136 -10.60 7.33 -7.71
CA ALA A 136 -10.59 8.79 -7.74
C ALA A 136 -10.71 9.34 -9.18
N ILE A 137 -10.15 8.64 -10.17
CA ILE A 137 -10.30 8.99 -11.59
C ILE A 137 -11.74 8.74 -12.05
N GLU A 138 -12.35 7.62 -11.66
CA GLU A 138 -13.76 7.34 -11.94
C GLU A 138 -14.69 8.42 -11.35
N ASP A 139 -14.45 8.84 -10.10
CA ASP A 139 -15.19 9.94 -9.47
C ASP A 139 -15.12 11.21 -10.31
N ALA A 140 -13.92 11.58 -10.77
CA ALA A 140 -13.71 12.79 -11.57
C ALA A 140 -14.53 12.75 -12.86
N MET A 141 -14.54 11.61 -13.56
CA MET A 141 -15.32 11.39 -14.77
C MET A 141 -16.83 11.48 -14.52
N ILE A 142 -17.30 10.91 -13.40
CA ILE A 142 -18.71 10.92 -13.01
C ILE A 142 -19.16 12.33 -12.64
N VAL A 143 -18.33 13.12 -11.94
CA VAL A 143 -18.66 14.50 -11.55
C VAL A 143 -18.64 15.44 -12.77
N GLU A 144 -17.71 15.24 -13.70
CA GLU A 144 -17.60 16.05 -14.92
C GLU A 144 -18.84 15.91 -15.81
N THR A 145 -19.41 14.71 -15.92
CA THR A 145 -20.52 14.42 -16.84
C THR A 145 -21.79 15.29 -16.57
N PRO A 146 -22.34 15.36 -15.35
CA PRO A 146 -23.44 16.27 -15.01
C PRO A 146 -23.05 17.75 -15.13
N TRP A 147 -21.80 18.11 -14.80
CA TRP A 147 -21.31 19.48 -14.91
C TRP A 147 -21.32 19.96 -16.37
N ALA A 148 -20.80 19.16 -17.28
CA ALA A 148 -20.83 19.43 -18.71
C ALA A 148 -22.28 19.52 -19.22
N TYR A 149 -23.15 18.59 -18.81
CA TYR A 149 -24.56 18.57 -19.19
C TYR A 149 -25.34 19.82 -18.73
N GLN A 150 -25.12 20.30 -17.50
CA GLN A 150 -25.77 21.51 -17.01
C GLN A 150 -25.30 22.77 -17.75
N ASN A 151 -24.03 22.82 -18.16
CA ASN A 151 -23.44 23.97 -18.82
C ASN A 151 -23.65 24.00 -20.36
N HIS A 152 -24.09 22.89 -20.96
CA HIS A 152 -24.34 22.78 -22.41
C HIS A 152 -25.82 22.59 -22.76
N LYS A 153 -26.75 22.75 -21.80
CA LYS A 153 -28.17 22.81 -22.12
C LYS A 153 -28.46 24.10 -22.91
N PRO A 154 -29.02 24.02 -24.14
CA PRO A 154 -29.59 25.21 -24.76
C PRO A 154 -30.73 25.73 -23.88
N ALA A 155 -30.79 27.05 -23.76
CA ALA A 155 -31.82 27.76 -23.00
C ALA A 155 -33.24 27.46 -23.52
#